data_AF-A0A2S9FKR7-F1
#
_entry.id   AF-A0A2S9FKR7-F1
#
_cell.length_a   1.000
_cell.length_b   1.000
_cell.length_c   1.000
_cell.angle_alpha   90.00
_cell.angle_beta   90.00
_cell.angle_gamma   90.00
#
_symmetry.space_group_name_H-M   'P 1'
#
loop_
_entity.id
_entity.type
_entity.pdbx_description
1 polymer ?
#
loop_
_entity_poly.entity_id
_entity_poly.type
_entity_poly.pdbx_seq_one_letter_code
_entity_poly.pdbx_strand_id
1 'polypeptide(L)' 'MVFRELFTDMAHPMLDQTMPTETAPAVFTRIPRAALRPAPMPGEHTYGICRRVLGLSTDQIDGLISDGALFAYEKKS' A
#
# COMPACT_ATOMS: atom_id res chain seq x y z
N MET A 1 25.91 5.87 -23.54
CA MET A 1 24.99 4.76 -23.27
C MET A 1 24.16 5.15 -22.05
N VAL A 2 22.87 5.44 -22.24
CA VAL A 2 21.99 5.87 -21.14
C VAL A 2 21.51 4.61 -20.42
N PHE A 3 22.05 4.32 -19.25
CA PHE A 3 21.54 3.27 -18.38
C PHE A 3 20.19 3.75 -17.82
N ARG A 4 19.09 3.16 -18.32
CA ARG A 4 17.78 3.30 -17.69
C ARG A 4 17.89 2.61 -16.32
N GLU A 5 17.75 3.36 -15.24
CA GLU A 5 17.50 2.85 -13.87
C GLU A 5 16.13 2.14 -13.80
N LEU A 6 15.96 1.12 -14.64
CA LEU A 6 14.77 0.29 -14.80
C LEU A 6 14.49 -0.51 -13.53
N PHE A 7 15.54 -0.83 -12.78
CA PHE A 7 15.46 -1.59 -11.55
C PHE A 7 15.96 -0.74 -10.39
N THR A 8 15.20 -0.71 -9.30
CA THR A 8 15.61 -0.16 -8.02
C THR A 8 15.34 -1.19 -6.93
N ASP A 9 16.10 -1.12 -5.85
CA ASP A 9 15.91 -2.00 -4.69
C ASP A 9 14.75 -1.47 -3.83
N MET A 10 13.72 -2.28 -3.65
CA MET A 10 12.63 -2.00 -2.71
C MET A 10 12.83 -2.79 -1.43
N ALA A 11 12.95 -2.09 -0.31
CA ALA A 11 12.86 -2.71 1.01
C ALA A 11 11.39 -2.83 1.42
N HIS A 12 10.95 -4.06 1.72
CA HIS A 12 9.61 -4.34 2.25
C HIS A 12 9.72 -4.78 3.71
N PRO A 13 8.95 -4.22 4.66
CA PRO A 13 9.12 -4.48 6.11
C PRO A 13 8.98 -5.95 6.56
N MET A 14 8.38 -6.81 5.73
CA MET A 14 8.18 -8.23 6.03
C MET A 14 9.15 -9.18 5.30
N LEU A 15 10.12 -8.64 4.55
CA LEU A 15 11.08 -9.45 3.80
C LEU A 15 12.49 -9.05 4.24
N ASP A 16 13.29 -10.04 4.65
CA ASP A 16 14.69 -9.84 5.08
C ASP A 16 15.62 -9.38 3.95
N GLN A 17 15.16 -9.41 2.70
CA GLN A 17 15.98 -9.13 1.52
C GLN A 17 15.30 -8.07 0.64
N THR A 18 16.11 -7.15 0.12
CA THR A 18 15.68 -6.16 -0.86
C THR A 18 15.32 -6.84 -2.17
N MET A 19 14.18 -6.49 -2.76
CA MET A 19 13.73 -7.07 -4.02
C MET A 19 14.00 -6.11 -5.19
N PRO A 20 14.56 -6.60 -6.32
CA PRO A 20 14.67 -5.79 -7.52
C PRO A 20 13.26 -5.50 -8.04
N THR A 21 12.90 -4.23 -8.07
CA THR A 21 11.55 -3.79 -8.47
C THR A 21 11.65 -2.85 -9.66
N GLU A 22 10.77 -3.05 -10.63
CA GLU A 22 10.71 -2.22 -11.83
C GLU A 22 10.18 -0.81 -11.46
N THR A 23 10.92 0.25 -11.79
CA THR A 23 10.60 1.62 -11.37
C THR A 23 9.46 2.27 -12.17
N ALA A 24 9.32 1.92 -13.46
CA ALA A 24 8.16 2.17 -14.32
C ALA A 24 8.43 1.69 -15.77
N PRO A 25 7.44 1.11 -16.49
CA PRO A 25 7.62 0.61 -17.86
C PRO A 25 7.77 1.71 -18.92
N ALA A 26 7.40 2.97 -18.63
CA ALA A 26 7.41 4.07 -19.59
C ALA A 26 7.88 5.41 -18.99
N VAL A 27 8.55 6.22 -19.82
CA VAL A 27 8.95 7.59 -19.46
C VAL A 27 7.81 8.53 -19.82
N PHE A 28 7.11 9.06 -18.81
CA PHE A 28 6.12 10.12 -19.01
C PHE A 28 6.78 11.47 -18.80
N THR A 29 6.64 12.40 -19.75
CA THR A 29 7.27 13.72 -19.71
C THR A 29 6.54 14.73 -18.81
N ARG A 30 5.29 14.45 -18.45
CA ARG A 30 4.41 15.37 -17.70
C ARG A 30 3.75 14.76 -16.45
N ILE A 31 3.97 13.47 -16.18
CA ILE A 31 3.43 12.79 -15.01
C ILE A 31 4.63 12.43 -14.12
N PRO A 32 4.71 12.96 -12.89
CA PRO A 32 5.78 12.59 -11.98
C PRO A 32 5.72 11.09 -11.67
N ARG A 33 6.88 10.45 -11.50
CA ARG A 33 6.93 9.04 -11.08
C ARG A 33 6.22 8.90 -9.74
N ALA A 34 5.35 7.89 -9.64
CA ALA A 34 4.76 7.52 -8.37
C ALA A 34 5.89 7.14 -7.40
N ALA A 35 5.81 7.61 -6.15
CA ALA A 35 6.76 7.20 -5.12
C ALA A 35 6.68 5.68 -4.97
N LEU A 36 7.81 4.99 -5.14
CA LEU A 36 7.91 3.57 -4.85
C LEU A 36 7.69 3.40 -3.35
N ARG A 37 6.58 2.77 -2.97
CA ARG A 37 6.26 2.43 -1.60
C ARG A 37 6.06 0.92 -1.53
N PRO A 38 6.41 0.28 -0.41
CA PRO A 38 6.10 -1.13 -0.20
C PRO A 38 4.61 -1.37 -0.40
N ALA A 39 4.25 -2.60 -0.81
CA ALA A 39 2.87 -3.01 -0.88
C ALA A 39 2.20 -2.78 0.48
N PRO A 40 0.95 -2.26 0.52
CA PRO A 40 0.25 -2.08 1.77
C PRO A 40 -0.02 -3.42 2.44
N MET A 41 -0.04 -3.40 3.77
CA MET A 41 -0.40 -4.56 4.57
C MET A 41 -1.87 -4.96 4.34
N PRO A 42 -2.22 -6.26 4.43
CA PRO A 42 -3.61 -6.70 4.33
C PRO A 42 -4.48 -6.00 5.38
N GLY A 43 -5.38 -5.12 4.92
CA GLY A 43 -6.27 -4.35 5.80
C GLY A 43 -5.70 -3.03 6.32
N GLU A 44 -4.54 -2.56 5.84
CA GLU A 44 -3.92 -1.28 6.28
C GLU A 44 -4.83 -0.07 6.10
N HIS A 45 -5.68 -0.08 5.07
CA HIS A 45 -6.52 1.06 4.73
C HIS A 45 -8.02 0.83 4.97
N THR A 46 -8.42 -0.27 5.62
CA THR A 46 -9.84 -0.65 5.81
C THR A 46 -10.65 0.45 6.50
N TYR A 47 -10.17 0.97 7.64
CA TYR A 47 -10.82 2.10 8.33
C TYR A 47 -10.90 3.36 7.47
N GLY A 48 -9.83 3.66 6.72
CA GLY A 48 -9.76 4.84 5.87
C GLY A 48 -10.80 4.81 4.75
N ILE A 49 -10.93 3.67 4.07
CA ILE A 49 -11.89 3.48 2.98
C ILE A 49 -13.31 3.45 3.52
N CYS A 50 -13.59 2.69 4.58
CA CYS A 50 -14.93 2.60 5.16
C CYS A 50 -15.45 3.95 5.63
N ARG A 51 -14.58 4.78 6.22
CA ARG A 51 -14.99 6.11 6.68
C ARG A 51 -15.10 7.13 5.55
N ARG A 52 -14.11 7.20 4.65
CA ARG A 52 -14.01 8.28 3.66
C ARG A 52 -14.79 8.02 2.37
N VAL A 53 -14.91 6.76 1.98
CA VAL A 53 -15.58 6.37 0.72
C VAL A 53 -16.99 5.86 1.01
N LEU A 54 -17.15 5.03 2.05
CA LEU A 54 -18.43 4.41 2.37
C LEU A 54 -19.24 5.20 3.42
N GLY A 55 -18.64 6.21 4.07
CA GLY A 55 -19.34 7.04 5.05
C GLY A 55 -19.73 6.32 6.34
N LEU A 56 -19.11 5.19 6.65
CA LEU A 56 -19.41 4.41 7.85
C LEU A 56 -18.82 5.08 9.10
N SER A 57 -19.56 5.00 10.20
CA SER A 57 -19.04 5.38 11.53
C SER A 57 -18.02 4.35 12.04
N THR A 58 -17.21 4.74 13.01
CA THR A 58 -16.26 3.82 13.66
C THR A 58 -17.00 2.61 14.25
N ASP A 59 -18.11 2.82 14.95
CA ASP A 59 -18.89 1.73 15.57
C ASP A 59 -19.40 0.70 14.55
N GLN A 60 -19.79 1.16 13.35
CA GLN A 60 -20.20 0.26 12.26
C GLN A 60 -19.03 -0.55 11.71
N ILE A 61 -17.85 0.06 11.61
CA ILE A 61 -16.64 -0.61 11.14
C ILE A 61 -16.18 -1.66 12.16
N ASP A 62 -16.19 -1.31 13.45
CA ASP A 62 -15.80 -2.20 14.53
C ASP A 62 -16.72 -3.43 14.61
N GLY A 63 -18.03 -3.22 14.44
CA GLY A 63 -19.00 -4.32 14.33
C GLY A 63 -18.68 -5.25 13.16
N LEU A 64 -18.42 -4.70 11.97
CA LEU A 64 -18.07 -5.50 10.78
C LEU A 64 -16.74 -6.25 10.92
N ILE A 65 -15.77 -5.68 11.67
CA ILE A 65 -14.52 -6.37 11.98
C ILE A 65 -14.77 -7.50 12.98
N SER A 66 -15.57 -7.26 14.02
CA SER A 66 -15.96 -8.27 15.00
C SER A 66 -16.72 -9.43 14.36
N ASP A 67 -17.57 -9.15 13.38
CA ASP A 67 -18.31 -10.16 12.61
C ASP A 67 -17.43 -10.92 11.60
N GLY A 68 -16.15 -10.54 11.45
CA GLY A 68 -15.21 -11.14 10.50
C GLY A 68 -15.48 -10.78 9.04
N ALA A 69 -16.39 -9.83 8.77
CA ALA A 69 -16.69 -9.34 7.44
C ALA A 69 -15.61 -8.36 6.92
N LEU A 70 -14.91 -7.68 7.83
CA LEU A 70 -13.78 -6.80 7.53
C LEU A 70 -12.53 -7.19 8.31
N PHE A 71 -11.37 -6.93 7.73
CA PHE A 71 -10.06 -7.11 8.37
C PHE A 71 -9.34 -5.77 8.40
N ALA A 72 -8.82 -5.39 9.57
CA ALA A 72 -7.97 -4.22 9.73
C ALA A 72 -6.57 -4.66 10.16
N TYR A 73 -5.55 -4.08 9.53
CA TYR A 73 -4.17 -4.30 9.96
C TYR A 73 -3.90 -3.43 11.19
N GLU A 74 -3.71 -4.06 12.35
CA GLU A 74 -3.26 -3.40 13.57
C GLU A 74 -1.72 -3.41 13.58
N LYS A 75 -1.10 -2.24 13.37
CA LYS A 75 0.35 -2.11 13.52
C LYS A 75 0.69 -2.17 15.01
N LYS A 76 1.10 -3.34 15.51
CA LYS A 76 1.67 -3.46 16.87
C LYS A 76 2.87 -2.50 16.98
N SER A 77 2.79 -1.56 17.92
CA SER A 77 3.88 -0.64 18.27
C SER A 77 4.97 -1.36 19.08
#